data_AF-A0AAN7Z8V3-F1
#
_entry.id   AF-A0AAN7Z8V3-F1
#
_cell.length_a   1.000
_cell.length_b   1.000
_cell.length_c   1.000
_cell.angle_alpha   90.00
_cell.angle_beta   90.00
_cell.angle_gamma   90.00
#
_symmetry.space_group_name_H-M   'P 1'
#
loop_
_entity.id
_entity.type
_entity.pdbx_description
1 polymer ?
#
loop_
_entity_poly.entity_id
_entity_poly.type
_entity_poly.pdbx_seq_one_letter_code
_entity_poly.pdbx_strand_id
1 'polypeptide(L)'
;MGDLPVRQIEFHWMVKPPETVKVNHTLTIVGRVPAIVDIQVIEAILLEDSGEHGARFEGQAAYTSPGFNDDGIQCTYVWFFIKLEKRGRNRIKFRISWKKNRELFGTVETFEVRVGDSYDSPFYSKSLSNKY
;
A
#
# COMPACT_ATOMS: atom_id res chain seq x y z
N MET A 1 -31.87 -4.63 -6.87
CA MET A 1 -30.41 -4.86 -6.90
C MET A 1 -29.83 -3.88 -5.89
N GLY A 2 -29.52 -4.35 -4.68
CA GLY A 2 -29.05 -3.48 -3.59
C GLY A 2 -27.53 -3.38 -3.64
N ASP A 3 -26.99 -2.17 -3.54
CA ASP A 3 -25.55 -1.97 -3.40
C ASP A 3 -25.04 -2.82 -2.23
N LEU A 4 -24.05 -3.68 -2.49
CA LEU A 4 -23.37 -4.40 -1.42
C LEU A 4 -22.63 -3.34 -0.58
N PRO A 5 -23.00 -3.14 0.70
CA PRO A 5 -22.33 -2.14 1.52
C PRO A 5 -20.86 -2.51 1.64
N VAL A 6 -19.98 -1.63 1.15
CA VAL A 6 -18.54 -1.79 1.34
C VAL A 6 -18.21 -1.46 2.79
N ARG A 7 -17.68 -2.43 3.53
CA ARG A 7 -17.21 -2.21 4.89
C ARG A 7 -15.80 -1.58 4.87
N GLN A 8 -15.56 -0.57 5.71
CA GLN A 8 -14.25 0.00 6.05
C GLN A 8 -13.65 -0.73 7.28
N ILE A 9 -12.36 -0.88 7.57
CA ILE A 9 -11.12 -1.22 6.84
C ILE A 9 -10.47 -2.33 7.70
N GLU A 10 -10.00 -3.43 7.10
CA GLU A 10 -9.14 -4.45 7.76
C GLU A 10 -7.80 -4.49 7.00
N PHE A 11 -7.01 -3.41 7.08
CA PHE A 11 -5.79 -3.24 6.30
C PHE A 11 -4.73 -2.44 7.06
N HIS A 12 -3.50 -2.96 7.14
CA HIS A 12 -2.39 -2.32 7.83
C HIS A 12 -1.21 -2.07 6.88
N TRP A 13 -0.71 -0.84 6.81
CA TRP A 13 0.54 -0.55 6.11
C TRP A 13 1.74 -1.00 6.95
N MET A 14 2.57 -1.85 6.36
CA MET A 14 3.80 -2.40 6.97
C MET A 14 5.03 -1.58 6.57
N VAL A 15 5.10 -1.20 5.30
CA VAL A 15 6.13 -0.33 4.74
C VAL A 15 5.40 0.77 3.97
N LYS A 16 5.47 2.00 4.49
CA LYS A 16 4.93 3.19 3.83
C LYS A 16 5.98 3.77 2.88
N PRO A 17 5.57 4.48 1.82
CA PRO A 17 6.54 5.23 1.02
C PRO A 17 7.28 6.26 1.89
N PRO A 18 8.59 6.49 1.65
CA PRO A 18 9.35 7.51 2.36
C PRO A 18 8.88 8.91 1.97
N GLU A 19 9.14 9.90 2.83
CA GLU A 19 8.79 11.30 2.54
C GLU A 19 9.63 11.89 1.40
N THR A 20 10.90 11.49 1.30
CA THR A 20 11.83 11.93 0.24
C THR A 20 12.51 10.76 -0.46
N VAL A 21 12.60 10.80 -1.78
CA VAL A 21 13.31 9.80 -2.59
C VAL A 21 14.13 10.44 -3.71
N LYS A 22 15.22 9.76 -4.10
CA LYS A 22 15.97 10.08 -5.30
C LYS A 22 15.15 9.84 -6.58
N VAL A 23 15.38 10.68 -7.58
CA VAL A 23 14.86 10.47 -8.94
C VAL A 23 15.25 9.07 -9.45
N ASN A 24 14.32 8.41 -10.15
CA ASN A 24 14.48 7.08 -10.74
C ASN A 24 14.70 5.94 -9.74
N HIS A 25 14.52 6.18 -8.44
CA HIS A 25 14.57 5.12 -7.46
C HIS A 25 13.23 4.36 -7.42
N THR A 26 13.30 3.06 -7.16
CA THR A 26 12.11 2.21 -6.99
C THR A 26 11.76 2.12 -5.52
N LEU A 27 10.54 2.52 -5.19
CA LEU A 27 9.95 2.39 -3.87
C LEU A 27 9.28 1.02 -3.73
N THR A 28 9.47 0.39 -2.58
CA THR A 28 8.69 -0.80 -2.18
C THR A 28 7.72 -0.38 -1.10
N ILE A 29 6.42 -0.54 -1.38
CA ILE A 29 5.35 -0.26 -0.41
C ILE A 29 4.66 -1.58 -0.11
N VAL A 30 4.41 -1.85 1.18
CA VAL A 30 3.84 -3.13 1.62
C VAL A 30 2.70 -2.86 2.60
N GLY A 31 1.57 -3.51 2.38
CA GLY A 31 0.48 -3.60 3.34
C GLY A 31 0.08 -5.04 3.59
N ARG A 32 -0.77 -5.24 4.59
CA ARG A 32 -1.32 -6.54 4.94
C ARG A 32 -2.80 -6.45 5.27
N VAL A 33 -3.54 -7.47 4.86
CA VAL A 33 -4.86 -7.82 5.38
C VAL A 33 -4.67 -8.98 6.36
N PRO A 34 -5.03 -8.87 7.65
CA PRO A 34 -4.89 -9.94 8.65
C PRO A 34 -5.92 -11.07 8.47
N ALA A 35 -6.10 -11.52 7.23
CA ALA A 35 -6.92 -12.65 6.82
C ALA A 35 -6.52 -13.12 5.42
N ILE A 36 -6.98 -14.32 5.04
CA ILE A 36 -6.99 -14.78 3.65
C ILE A 36 -8.19 -14.13 2.94
N VAL A 37 -7.94 -13.37 1.88
CA VAL A 37 -8.97 -12.62 1.16
C VAL A 37 -8.80 -12.68 -0.35
N ASP A 38 -9.91 -12.74 -1.08
CA ASP A 38 -9.89 -12.71 -2.54
C ASP A 38 -9.77 -11.27 -3.03
N ILE A 39 -8.61 -10.92 -3.57
CA ILE A 39 -8.33 -9.55 -4.00
C ILE A 39 -9.00 -9.25 -5.34
N GLN A 40 -9.68 -8.11 -5.44
CA GLN A 40 -10.39 -7.69 -6.65
C GLN A 40 -9.68 -6.54 -7.37
N VAL A 41 -9.14 -5.58 -6.61
CA VAL A 41 -8.39 -4.42 -7.15
C VAL A 41 -7.15 -4.20 -6.29
N ILE A 42 -5.99 -4.00 -6.93
CA ILE A 42 -4.75 -3.55 -6.30
C ILE A 42 -4.03 -2.61 -7.24
N GLU A 43 -4.06 -1.31 -6.93
CA GLU A 43 -3.36 -0.34 -7.76
C GLU A 43 -2.88 0.87 -6.96
N ALA A 44 -1.83 1.49 -7.50
CA ALA A 44 -1.40 2.81 -7.13
C ALA A 44 -1.49 3.74 -8.34
N ILE A 45 -1.92 4.98 -8.11
CA ILE A 45 -2.13 5.99 -9.15
C ILE A 45 -1.33 7.22 -8.75
N LEU A 46 -0.43 7.68 -9.62
CA LEU A 46 0.18 8.99 -9.49
C LEU A 46 -0.88 10.05 -9.82
N LEU A 47 -1.20 10.91 -8.87
CA LEU A 47 -2.16 11.97 -9.06
C LEU A 47 -1.45 13.18 -9.68
N GLU A 48 -1.87 13.57 -10.88
CA GLU A 48 -1.59 14.90 -11.41
C GLU A 48 -2.52 15.95 -10.77
N ASP A 49 -2.27 17.24 -11.04
CA ASP A 49 -2.99 18.35 -10.41
C ASP A 49 -4.53 18.32 -10.64
N SER A 50 -5.00 17.58 -11.66
CA SER A 50 -6.42 17.36 -11.96
C SER A 50 -7.06 16.16 -11.23
N GLY A 51 -6.27 15.35 -10.50
CA GLY A 51 -6.77 14.41 -9.49
C GLY A 51 -7.13 12.98 -9.92
N GLU A 52 -7.18 12.66 -11.22
CA GLU A 52 -7.57 11.30 -11.67
C GLU A 52 -6.77 10.74 -12.87
N HIS A 53 -5.93 11.56 -13.49
CA HIS A 53 -5.10 11.15 -14.62
C HIS A 53 -3.64 11.09 -14.18
N GLY A 54 -2.99 9.95 -14.42
CA GLY A 54 -1.57 9.78 -14.19
C GLY A 54 -1.16 8.30 -14.27
N ALA A 55 0.14 8.04 -14.13
CA ALA A 55 0.66 6.68 -14.29
C ALA A 55 0.09 5.72 -13.24
N ARG A 56 -0.26 4.52 -13.68
CA ARG A 56 -0.82 3.46 -12.84
C ARG A 56 0.22 2.37 -12.62
N PHE A 57 0.28 1.87 -11.40
CA PHE A 57 1.16 0.77 -11.00
C PHE A 57 0.28 -0.34 -10.44
N GLU A 58 0.38 -1.51 -11.06
CA GLU A 58 -0.30 -2.71 -10.57
C GLU A 58 0.39 -3.19 -9.30
N GLY A 59 -0.41 -3.47 -8.27
CA GLY A 59 0.10 -4.14 -7.08
C GLY A 59 0.02 -5.65 -7.22
N GLN A 60 0.73 -6.35 -6.37
CA GLN A 60 0.73 -7.81 -6.28
C GLN A 60 0.25 -8.23 -4.89
N ALA A 61 -0.26 -9.45 -4.77
CA ALA A 61 -0.65 -10.02 -3.50
C ALA A 61 -0.26 -11.50 -3.38
N ALA A 62 0.03 -11.92 -2.15
CA ALA A 62 0.21 -13.32 -1.82
C ALA A 62 -0.24 -13.63 -0.40
N TYR A 63 -0.71 -14.85 -0.23
CA TYR A 63 -1.06 -15.41 1.07
C TYR A 63 0.18 -15.92 1.78
N THR A 64 0.16 -15.80 3.10
CA THR A 64 1.20 -16.35 3.97
C THR A 64 0.55 -17.15 5.09
N SER A 65 1.17 -18.28 5.44
CA SER A 65 0.76 -19.07 6.59
C SER A 65 1.04 -18.30 7.90
N PRO A 66 0.36 -18.66 9.00
CA PRO A 66 0.71 -18.15 10.33
C PRO A 66 2.22 -18.30 10.61
N GLY A 67 2.84 -17.28 11.21
CA GLY A 67 4.26 -17.31 11.58
C GLY A 67 5.26 -16.80 10.54
N PHE A 68 4.82 -16.40 9.33
CA PHE A 68 5.72 -15.84 8.30
C PHE A 68 6.43 -14.53 8.73
N ASN A 69 5.94 -13.84 9.77
CA ASN A 69 6.51 -12.60 10.31
C ASN A 69 6.44 -12.54 11.85
N ASP A 70 6.46 -13.70 12.51
CA ASP A 70 6.15 -13.89 13.95
C ASP A 70 4.74 -13.43 14.36
N ASP A 71 3.95 -13.00 13.38
CA ASP A 71 2.54 -12.69 13.52
C ASP A 71 1.82 -14.05 13.49
N GLY A 72 1.29 -14.51 14.63
CA GLY A 72 0.54 -15.77 14.75
C GLY A 72 -0.80 -15.81 13.99
N ILE A 73 -0.93 -14.99 12.95
CA ILE A 73 -2.16 -14.72 12.19
C ILE A 73 -1.85 -14.90 10.70
N GLN A 74 -2.70 -15.66 10.02
CA GLN A 74 -2.66 -15.76 8.55
C GLN A 74 -2.95 -14.39 7.90
N CYS A 75 -2.14 -14.00 6.93
CA CYS A 75 -2.26 -12.69 6.29
C CYS A 75 -2.16 -12.79 4.77
N THR A 76 -2.89 -11.91 4.09
CA THR A 76 -2.66 -11.58 2.68
C THR A 76 -1.80 -10.34 2.63
N TYR A 77 -0.58 -10.46 2.12
CA TYR A 77 0.30 -9.32 1.89
C TYR A 77 0.02 -8.75 0.52
N VAL A 78 0.05 -7.42 0.43
CA VAL A 78 0.00 -6.70 -0.83
C VAL A 78 1.24 -5.82 -0.93
N TRP A 79 1.81 -5.72 -2.12
CA TRP A 79 2.97 -4.86 -2.34
C TRP A 79 2.94 -4.19 -3.70
N PHE A 80 3.67 -3.07 -3.77
CA PHE A 80 3.81 -2.24 -4.95
C PHE A 80 5.28 -1.92 -5.17
N PHE A 81 5.70 -1.97 -6.43
CA PHE A 81 6.99 -1.44 -6.87
C PHE A 81 6.73 -0.21 -7.74
N ILE A 82 7.09 0.98 -7.22
CA ILE A 82 6.78 2.26 -7.86
C ILE A 82 8.08 2.99 -8.13
N LYS A 83 8.37 3.25 -9.41
CA LYS A 83 9.50 4.08 -9.82
C LYS A 83 9.02 5.51 -10.05
N LEU A 84 9.59 6.48 -9.34
CA LEU A 84 9.25 7.89 -9.50
C LEU A 84 10.32 8.61 -10.34
N GLU A 85 9.91 9.09 -11.51
CA GLU A 85 10.82 9.70 -12.50
C GLU A 85 10.71 11.23 -12.50
N LYS A 86 9.56 11.79 -12.11
CA LYS A 86 9.30 13.23 -12.09
C LYS A 86 9.78 13.87 -10.79
N ARG A 87 10.70 14.83 -10.89
CA ARG A 87 11.15 15.67 -9.77
C ARG A 87 9.99 16.48 -9.16
N GLY A 88 10.10 16.77 -7.87
CA GLY A 88 9.13 17.58 -7.13
C GLY A 88 8.17 16.75 -6.28
N ARG A 89 7.01 17.32 -5.96
CA ARG A 89 5.99 16.72 -5.11
C ARG A 89 5.14 15.75 -5.92
N ASN A 90 5.13 14.48 -5.55
CA ASN A 90 4.34 13.43 -6.17
C ASN A 90 3.31 12.91 -5.16
N ARG A 91 2.02 12.90 -5.54
CA ARG A 91 0.94 12.32 -4.73
C ARG A 91 0.58 10.96 -5.29
N ILE A 92 0.60 9.92 -4.46
CA ILE A 92 0.34 8.54 -4.86
C ILE A 92 -0.89 8.05 -4.11
N LYS A 93 -1.96 7.74 -4.84
CA LYS A 93 -3.20 7.18 -4.29
C LYS A 93 -3.21 5.66 -4.46
N PHE A 94 -3.33 4.94 -3.37
CA PHE A 94 -3.47 3.50 -3.33
C PHE A 94 -4.94 3.14 -3.20
N ARG A 95 -5.41 2.21 -4.03
CA ARG A 95 -6.77 1.68 -3.98
C ARG A 95 -6.70 0.15 -3.95
N ILE A 96 -7.29 -0.43 -2.92
CA ILE A 96 -7.33 -1.88 -2.74
C ILE A 96 -8.74 -2.28 -2.37
N SER A 97 -9.28 -3.30 -3.02
CA SER A 97 -10.56 -3.91 -2.67
C SER A 97 -10.46 -5.43 -2.65
N TRP A 98 -11.16 -6.06 -1.70
CA TRP A 98 -11.10 -7.49 -1.49
C TRP A 98 -12.40 -8.05 -0.95
N LYS A 99 -12.60 -9.35 -1.15
CA LYS A 99 -13.72 -10.10 -0.59
C LYS A 99 -13.23 -11.00 0.54
N LYS A 100 -13.95 -10.96 1.65
CA LYS A 100 -13.81 -11.91 2.76
C LYS A 100 -15.18 -12.53 3.00
N ASN A 101 -15.30 -13.84 2.83
CA ASN A 101 -16.58 -14.54 2.82
C ASN A 101 -17.54 -13.98 1.74
N ARG A 102 -18.60 -13.28 2.14
CA ARG A 102 -19.61 -12.66 1.24
C ARG A 102 -19.61 -11.14 1.30
N GLU A 103 -18.66 -10.56 2.01
CA GLU A 103 -18.58 -9.12 2.23
C GLU A 103 -17.45 -8.51 1.39
N LEU A 104 -17.73 -7.34 0.80
CA LEU A 104 -16.77 -6.53 0.06
C LEU A 104 -16.17 -5.48 0.99
N PHE A 105 -14.84 -5.41 1.00
CA PHE A 105 -14.07 -4.45 1.76
C PHE A 105 -13.22 -3.61 0.80
N GLY A 106 -12.83 -2.42 1.26
CA GLY A 106 -11.92 -1.57 0.53
C GLY A 106 -11.11 -0.67 1.44
N THR A 107 -9.91 -0.31 0.98
CA THR A 107 -9.10 0.75 1.57
C THR A 107 -8.61 1.68 0.46
N VAL A 108 -8.54 2.97 0.80
CA VAL A 108 -7.97 4.01 -0.05
C VAL A 108 -7.08 4.88 0.83
N GLU A 109 -5.83 5.05 0.45
CA GLU A 109 -4.88 5.92 1.15
C GLU A 109 -4.05 6.70 0.14
N THR A 110 -3.72 7.96 0.46
CA THR A 110 -2.88 8.79 -0.40
C THR A 110 -1.64 9.20 0.38
N PHE A 111 -0.48 8.95 -0.22
CA PHE A 111 0.81 9.39 0.30
C PHE A 111 1.41 10.47 -0.58
N GLU A 112 2.28 11.27 0.01
CA GLU A 112 3.04 12.29 -0.68
C GLU A 112 4.53 12.01 -0.57
N VAL A 113 5.22 12.07 -1.70
CA VAL A 113 6.65 11.81 -1.80
C VAL A 113 7.31 12.96 -2.54
N ARG A 114 8.38 13.51 -1.96
CA ARG A 114 9.24 14.50 -2.61
C ARG A 114 10.36 13.80 -3.35
N VAL A 115 10.45 14.04 -4.65
CA VAL A 115 11.46 13.45 -5.52
C VAL A 115 12.54 14.49 -5.82
N GLY A 116 13.77 14.22 -5.41
CA GLY A 116 14.90 15.13 -5.53
C GLY A 116 16.25 14.40 -5.63
N ASP A 117 17.33 15.06 -5.22
CA ASP A 117 18.68 14.48 -5.21
C ASP A 117 19.05 13.85 -3.85
N SER A 118 18.25 14.13 -2.81
CA SER A 118 18.32 13.51 -1.48
C SER A 118 17.33 12.35 -1.34
N TYR A 119 17.55 11.47 -0.37
CA TYR A 119 16.62 10.38 -0.04
C TYR A 119 16.59 10.13 1.46
N ASP A 120 15.43 9.72 1.95
CA ASP A 120 15.28 9.16 3.29
C ASP A 120 15.31 7.63 3.20
N SER A 121 15.81 6.96 4.25
CA SER A 121 15.69 5.50 4.35
C SER A 121 14.23 5.10 4.56
N PRO A 122 13.78 3.95 4.01
CA PRO A 122 12.40 3.48 4.20
C PRO A 122 12.07 3.27 5.68
N PHE A 123 10.89 3.73 6.09
CA PHE A 123 10.41 3.58 7.46
C PHE A 123 9.64 2.27 7.62
N TYR A 124 10.13 1.39 8.49
CA TYR A 124 9.43 0.18 8.89
C TYR A 124 8.52 0.47 10.07
N SER A 125 7.24 0.15 9.99
CA SER A 125 6.30 0.38 11.10
C SER A 125 6.57 -0.50 12.34
N LYS A 126 7.51 -1.47 12.27
CA LYS A 126 7.87 -2.38 13.37
C LYS A 126 8.90 -1.83 14.37
N SER A 127 9.28 -0.55 14.35
CA SER A 127 10.06 0.04 15.46
C SER A 127 9.15 0.61 16.56
N LEU A 128 8.23 -0.21 17.09
CA LEU A 128 7.80 -0.03 18.47
C LEU A 128 8.87 -0.70 19.32
N SER A 129 9.54 0.15 20.09
CA SER A 129 10.57 -0.19 21.06
C SER A 129 10.29 -1.48 21.83
N ASN A 130 11.12 -2.51 21.64
CA ASN A 130 11.54 -3.31 22.79
C ASN A 130 12.50 -2.43 23.60
N LYS A 131 11.91 -1.57 24.43
CA LYS A 131 12.55 -1.13 25.66
C LYS A 131 11.92 -1.96 26.77
N TYR A 132 12.80 -2.51 27.60
CA TYR A 132 12.60 -3.42 28.74
C TYR A 132 12.64 -4.90 28.40
#